data_AF-A0A7W5XSS1-F1
#
_entry.id   AF-A0A7W5XSS1-F1
#
_cell.length_a   1.000
_cell.length_b   1.000
_cell.length_c   1.000
_cell.angle_alpha   90.00
_cell.angle_beta   90.00
_cell.angle_gamma   90.00
#
_symmetry.space_group_name_H-M   'P 1'
#
loop_
_entity.id
_entity.type
_entity.pdbx_description
1 polymer ?
#
loop_
_entity_poly.entity_id
_entity_poly.type
_entity_poly.pdbx_seq_one_letter_code
_entity_poly.pdbx_strand_id
1 'polypeptide(L)'
;MNDLQLSPEFHVEFSRGGRSDSGSIHHVIRHKLGGWITTPVALFFITDARIPAEGFFPHKRLDLFVSDKRLVSKPEWLAGILFEALRKRGAIGEPAWLEWHVAKSLDGKPYGEIFDFD
;
A
#
# COMPACT_ATOMS: atom_id res chain seq x y z
N MET A 1 -9.78 2.31 -11.48
CA MET A 1 -9.48 1.95 -10.07
C MET A 1 -9.81 0.49 -9.88
N ASN A 2 -8.87 -0.30 -9.35
CA ASN A 2 -9.08 -1.73 -9.10
C ASN A 2 -9.10 -1.98 -7.60
N ASP A 3 -10.23 -1.65 -6.97
CA ASP A 3 -10.43 -1.79 -5.53
C ASP A 3 -10.24 -3.25 -5.10
N LEU A 4 -9.47 -3.46 -4.03
CA LEU A 4 -9.13 -4.78 -3.51
C LEU A 4 -9.42 -4.85 -2.02
N GLN A 5 -10.30 -5.75 -1.61
CA GLN A 5 -10.55 -6.00 -0.20
C GLN A 5 -9.49 -6.98 0.34
N LEU A 6 -8.75 -6.57 1.37
CA LEU A 6 -7.76 -7.43 2.05
C LEU A 6 -8.39 -8.19 3.21
N SER A 7 -9.25 -7.50 3.98
CA SER A 7 -10.01 -8.04 5.10
C SER A 7 -11.30 -7.22 5.29
N PRO A 8 -12.18 -7.53 6.26
CA PRO A 8 -13.29 -6.65 6.61
C PRO A 8 -12.86 -5.24 7.04
N GLU A 9 -11.65 -5.12 7.58
CA GLU A 9 -11.11 -3.90 8.19
C GLU A 9 -10.20 -3.12 7.22
N PHE A 10 -9.70 -3.75 6.15
CA PHE A 10 -8.74 -3.13 5.24
C PHE A 10 -9.19 -3.20 3.77
N HIS A 11 -9.18 -2.04 3.15
CA HIS A 11 -9.49 -1.83 1.74
C HIS A 11 -8.29 -1.22 1.03
N VAL A 12 -8.04 -1.62 -0.21
CA VAL A 12 -6.95 -1.12 -1.04
C VAL A 12 -7.50 -0.39 -2.24
N GLU A 13 -7.01 0.83 -2.44
CA GLU A 13 -7.11 1.54 -3.69
C GLU A 13 -5.80 1.35 -4.46
N PHE A 14 -5.91 0.79 -5.66
CA PHE A 14 -4.76 0.39 -6.46
C PHE A 14 -4.84 0.98 -7.86
N SER A 15 -3.73 1.60 -8.28
CA SER A 15 -3.55 2.12 -9.63
C SER A 15 -2.41 1.39 -10.32
N ARG A 16 -2.68 0.94 -11.56
CA ARG A 16 -1.66 0.40 -12.47
C ARG A 16 -1.23 1.51 -13.42
N GLY A 17 0.07 1.78 -13.49
CA GLY A 17 0.57 2.89 -14.29
C GLY A 17 2.05 2.76 -14.69
N GLY A 18 2.32 2.44 -15.96
CA GLY A 18 3.67 2.54 -16.53
C GLY A 18 4.71 1.63 -15.88
N ARG A 19 5.82 2.21 -15.38
CA ARG A 19 7.00 1.48 -14.82
C ARG A 19 6.87 1.10 -13.33
N SER A 20 5.84 1.55 -12.64
CA SER A 20 5.66 1.28 -11.20
C SER A 20 4.18 1.25 -10.85
N ASP A 21 3.76 0.21 -10.14
CA ASP A 21 2.40 0.15 -9.60
C ASP A 21 2.42 0.61 -8.14
N SER A 22 1.36 1.28 -7.69
CA SER A 22 1.27 1.76 -6.32
C SER A 22 -0.17 1.86 -5.85
N GLY A 23 -0.36 1.92 -4.54
CA GLY A 23 -1.68 2.10 -3.96
C GLY A 23 -1.67 2.53 -2.51
N SER A 24 -2.86 2.80 -2.00
CA SER A 24 -3.12 3.16 -0.61
C SER A 24 -3.98 2.08 0.04
N ILE A 25 -3.72 1.85 1.33
CA ILE A 25 -4.54 1.00 2.19
C ILE A 25 -5.31 1.89 3.15
N HIS A 26 -6.60 1.65 3.23
CA HIS A 26 -7.51 2.32 4.13
C HIS A 26 -8.05 1.33 5.17
N HIS A 27 -8.05 1.75 6.44
CA HIS A 27 -8.79 1.08 7.48
C HIS A 27 -10.26 1.51 7.41
N VAL A 28 -11.18 0.54 7.44
CA VAL A 28 -12.62 0.75 7.23
C VAL A 28 -13.36 0.49 8.54
N ILE A 29 -14.08 1.49 9.03
CA ILE A 29 -15.02 1.34 10.15
C ILE A 29 -16.44 1.43 9.58
N ARG A 30 -17.23 0.37 9.77
CA ARG A 30 -18.63 0.32 9.33
C ARG A 30 -19.56 0.64 10.51
N HIS A 31 -20.47 1.59 10.33
CA HIS A 31 -21.43 1.95 11.35
C HIS A 31 -22.66 1.03 11.30
N LYS A 32 -23.21 0.69 12.48
CA LYS A 32 -24.42 -0.15 12.61
C LYS A 32 -25.66 0.46 11.93
N LEU A 33 -25.70 1.78 11.79
CA LEU A 33 -26.81 2.55 11.20
C LEU A 33 -26.64 2.80 9.69
N GLY A 34 -25.61 2.23 9.07
CA GLY A 34 -25.25 2.45 7.67
C GLY A 34 -24.07 3.42 7.50
N GLY A 35 -23.35 3.28 6.39
CA GLY A 35 -22.16 4.08 6.06
C GLY A 35 -20.83 3.48 6.54
N TRP A 36 -19.74 4.01 5.99
CA TRP A 36 -18.37 3.68 6.40
C TRP A 36 -17.52 4.94 6.55
N ILE A 37 -16.49 4.84 7.39
CA ILE A 37 -15.40 5.80 7.47
C ILE A 37 -14.13 5.08 7.05
N THR A 38 -13.36 5.71 6.16
CA THR A 38 -12.07 5.20 5.68
C THR A 38 -10.95 6.09 6.16
N THR A 39 -9.96 5.52 6.84
CA THR A 39 -8.75 6.21 7.28
C THR A 39 -7.55 5.67 6.50
N PRO A 40 -6.76 6.49 5.81
CA PRO A 40 -5.55 6.01 5.14
C PRO A 40 -4.53 5.57 6.20
N VAL A 41 -4.06 4.32 6.10
CA VAL A 41 -3.16 3.70 7.10
C VAL A 41 -1.84 3.22 6.50
N ALA A 42 -1.78 3.04 5.18
CA ALA A 42 -0.53 2.67 4.52
C ALA A 42 -0.49 3.08 3.05
N LEU A 43 0.73 3.17 2.52
CA LEU A 43 1.01 3.27 1.08
C LEU A 43 1.87 2.07 0.67
N PHE A 44 1.72 1.60 -0.55
CA PHE A 44 2.60 0.58 -1.08
C PHE A 44 3.05 0.84 -2.51
N PHE A 45 4.20 0.26 -2.85
CA PHE A 45 4.82 0.36 -4.17
C PHE A 45 5.27 -1.02 -4.64
N ILE A 46 5.00 -1.33 -5.90
CA ILE A 46 5.51 -2.50 -6.59
C ILE A 46 6.53 -2.02 -7.61
N THR A 47 7.77 -2.46 -7.45
CA THR A 47 8.89 -2.06 -8.31
C THR A 47 9.62 -3.28 -8.85
N ASP A 48 10.28 -3.11 -10.00
CA ASP A 48 11.32 -4.04 -10.45
C ASP A 48 12.60 -3.76 -9.66
N ALA A 49 13.28 -4.82 -9.20
CA ALA A 49 14.60 -4.68 -8.59
C ALA A 49 15.56 -4.02 -9.60
N ARG A 50 15.88 -2.73 -9.38
CA ARG A 50 16.57 -1.87 -10.36
C ARG A 50 17.99 -2.31 -10.70
N ILE A 51 18.65 -3.00 -9.77
CA ILE A 51 20.01 -3.50 -9.93
C ILE A 51 19.99 -4.91 -9.34
N PRO A 52 20.14 -5.97 -10.14
CA PRO A 52 20.46 -7.28 -9.56
C PRO A 52 21.83 -7.12 -8.90
N ALA A 53 21.85 -6.91 -7.58
CA ALA A 53 23.06 -7.12 -6.80
C ALA A 53 23.52 -8.56 -7.08
N GLU A 54 24.82 -8.78 -7.25
CA GLU A 54 25.37 -10.12 -7.45
C GLU A 54 24.78 -11.08 -6.40
N GLY A 55 24.10 -12.14 -6.86
CA GLY A 55 23.45 -13.13 -6.01
C GLY A 55 21.92 -13.04 -5.86
N PHE A 56 21.24 -12.08 -6.49
CA PHE A 56 19.76 -12.03 -6.51
C PHE A 56 19.18 -12.37 -7.89
N PHE A 57 18.18 -13.25 -7.93
CA PHE A 57 17.38 -13.46 -9.14
C PHE A 57 16.60 -12.18 -9.49
N PRO A 58 16.32 -11.91 -10.78
CA PRO A 58 15.37 -10.86 -11.15
C PRO A 58 14.03 -11.07 -10.43
N HIS A 59 13.59 -10.09 -9.65
CA HIS A 59 12.42 -10.20 -8.79
C HIS A 59 11.65 -8.88 -8.73
N LYS A 60 10.36 -8.96 -8.37
CA LYS A 60 9.57 -7.79 -7.99
C LYS A 60 9.77 -7.47 -6.51
N ARG A 61 9.67 -6.21 -6.14
CA ARG A 61 9.70 -5.76 -4.76
C ARG A 61 8.36 -5.12 -4.41
N LEU A 62 7.79 -5.52 -3.28
CA LEU A 62 6.62 -4.89 -2.68
C LEU A 62 7.04 -4.19 -1.39
N ASP A 63 7.01 -2.87 -1.41
CA ASP A 63 7.30 -2.02 -0.26
C ASP A 63 6.01 -1.51 0.36
N LEU A 64 5.76 -1.82 1.64
CA LEU A 64 4.62 -1.32 2.40
C LEU A 64 5.07 -0.29 3.45
N PHE A 65 4.51 0.91 3.43
CA PHE A 65 4.76 1.97 4.41
C PHE A 65 3.51 2.21 5.25
N VAL A 66 3.51 1.74 6.50
CA VAL A 66 2.41 1.93 7.45
C VAL A 66 2.56 3.26 8.18
N SER A 67 1.55 4.13 8.10
CA SER A 67 1.52 5.45 8.73
C SER A 67 0.87 5.45 10.12
N ASP A 68 -0.05 4.52 10.40
CA ASP A 68 -0.76 4.43 11.68
C ASP A 68 -0.65 3.04 12.33
N LYS A 69 0.29 2.90 13.27
CA LYS A 69 0.49 1.68 14.06
C LYS A 69 -0.66 1.35 15.02
N ARG A 70 -1.52 2.31 15.36
CA ARG A 70 -2.66 2.07 16.26
C ARG A 70 -3.75 1.30 15.53
N LEU A 71 -3.94 1.60 14.25
CA LEU A 71 -4.87 0.91 13.37
C LEU A 71 -4.24 -0.32 12.71
N VAL A 72 -2.92 -0.34 12.53
CA VAL A 72 -2.18 -1.48 11.99
C VAL A 72 -1.16 -1.99 13.01
N SER A 73 -1.61 -2.87 13.89
CA SER A 73 -0.78 -3.42 14.98
C SER A 73 0.34 -4.35 14.48
N LYS A 74 0.15 -5.00 13.32
CA LYS A 74 1.09 -5.95 12.71
C LYS A 74 1.35 -5.60 11.23
N PRO A 75 2.31 -4.70 10.94
CA PRO A 75 2.68 -4.33 9.56
C PRO A 75 3.08 -5.51 8.68
N GLU A 76 3.84 -6.47 9.21
CA GLU A 76 4.23 -7.69 8.50
C GLU A 76 3.01 -8.51 8.04
N TRP A 77 2.02 -8.67 8.92
CA TRP A 77 0.79 -9.39 8.57
C TRP A 77 0.02 -8.65 7.46
N LEU A 78 -0.08 -7.32 7.54
CA LEU A 78 -0.72 -6.51 6.51
C LEU A 78 0.02 -6.63 5.16
N ALA A 79 1.36 -6.64 5.20
CA ALA A 79 2.21 -6.84 4.01
C ALA A 79 1.97 -8.22 3.39
N GLY A 80 1.87 -9.27 4.21
CA GLY A 80 1.61 -10.65 3.76
C GLY A 80 0.25 -10.80 3.09
N ILE A 81 -0.84 -10.28 3.69
CA ILE A 81 -2.17 -10.37 3.07
C ILE A 81 -2.27 -9.50 1.82
N LEU A 82 -1.58 -8.36 1.77
CA LEU A 82 -1.48 -7.53 0.57
C LEU A 82 -0.77 -8.27 -0.56
N PHE A 83 0.38 -8.90 -0.27
CA PHE A 83 1.13 -9.67 -1.24
C PHE A 83 0.28 -10.78 -1.86
N GLU A 84 -0.40 -11.58 -1.04
CA GLU A 84 -1.27 -12.65 -1.52
C GLU A 84 -2.42 -12.14 -2.37
N ALA A 85 -3.02 -11.02 -1.97
CA ALA A 85 -4.15 -10.43 -2.69
C ALA A 85 -3.71 -9.84 -4.05
N LEU A 86 -2.53 -9.20 -4.11
CA LEU A 86 -1.92 -8.72 -5.35
C LEU A 86 -1.50 -9.89 -6.26
N ARG A 87 -0.96 -10.97 -5.68
CA ARG A 87 -0.56 -12.18 -6.40
C ARG A 87 -1.75 -12.85 -7.08
N LYS A 88 -2.86 -13.01 -6.36
CA LYS A 88 -4.13 -13.55 -6.90
C LYS A 88 -4.69 -12.72 -8.06
N ARG A 89 -4.39 -11.42 -8.11
CA ARG A 89 -4.77 -10.52 -9.21
C ARG A 89 -3.73 -10.42 -10.33
N GLY A 90 -2.64 -11.19 -10.25
CA GLY A 90 -1.54 -11.15 -11.21
C GLY A 90 -0.83 -9.79 -11.24
N ALA A 91 -0.81 -9.05 -10.13
CA ALA A 91 -0.08 -7.78 -10.01
C ALA A 91 1.36 -7.97 -9.53
N ILE A 92 1.63 -9.06 -8.81
CA ILE A 92 2.96 -9.47 -8.39
C ILE A 92 3.07 -10.98 -8.51
N GLY A 93 4.27 -11.49 -8.77
CA GLY A 93 4.55 -12.93 -8.86
C GLY A 93 5.91 -13.22 -8.24
N GLU A 94 6.16 -14.50 -7.99
CA GLU A 94 7.46 -14.98 -7.49
C GLU A 94 8.48 -15.08 -8.65
N PRO A 95 9.78 -14.85 -8.39
CA PRO A 95 10.36 -14.43 -7.11
C PRO A 95 10.03 -12.97 -6.76
N ALA A 96 9.80 -12.71 -5.48
CA ALA A 96 9.52 -11.37 -4.97
C ALA A 96 10.13 -11.13 -3.59
N TRP A 97 10.48 -9.87 -3.34
CA TRP A 97 10.90 -9.38 -2.03
C TRP A 97 9.77 -8.57 -1.40
N LEU A 98 9.36 -8.95 -0.19
CA LEU A 98 8.36 -8.24 0.59
C LEU A 98 9.05 -7.46 1.70
N GLU A 99 8.88 -6.14 1.70
CA GLU A 99 9.42 -5.27 2.73
C GLU A 99 8.31 -4.41 3.34
N TRP A 100 8.43 -4.12 4.64
CA TRP A 100 7.48 -3.29 5.36
C TRP A 100 8.20 -2.32 6.28
N HIS A 101 7.65 -1.13 6.37
CA HIS A 101 8.17 -0.01 7.14
C HIS A 101 7.04 0.61 7.96
N VAL A 102 7.43 1.28 9.04
CA VAL A 102 6.54 2.16 9.77
C VAL A 102 7.08 3.57 9.57
N ALA A 103 6.30 4.38 8.87
CA ALA A 103 6.65 5.74 8.51
C ALA A 103 5.76 6.72 9.28
N LYS A 104 6.31 7.88 9.62
CA LYS A 104 5.53 8.97 10.21
C LYS A 104 5.71 10.20 9.34
N SER A 105 4.60 10.77 8.86
CA SER A 105 4.62 12.08 8.21
C SER A 105 5.09 13.12 9.23
N LEU A 106 6.11 13.88 8.85
CA LEU A 106 6.68 14.91 9.72
C LEU A 106 6.07 16.28 9.42
N ASP A 107 6.13 16.70 8.16
CA ASP A 107 5.57 17.97 7.69
C ASP A 107 5.41 17.92 6.16
N GLY A 108 4.74 18.93 5.59
CA GLY A 108 4.61 19.14 4.16
C GLY A 108 4.78 20.62 3.82
N LYS A 109 5.54 20.90 2.76
CA LYS A 109 5.68 22.26 2.24
C LYS A 109 5.06 22.34 0.85
N PRO A 110 4.10 23.25 0.62
CA PRO A 110 3.58 23.44 -0.72
C PRO A 110 4.63 24.12 -1.62
N TYR A 111 4.72 23.65 -2.86
CA TYR A 111 5.40 24.33 -3.95
C TYR A 111 4.35 24.62 -5.04
N GLY A 112 4.01 25.92 -5.21
CA GLY A 112 2.91 26.38 -6.06
C GLY A 112 1.59 26.56 -5.30
N GLU A 113 0.53 26.93 -6.01
CA GLU A 113 -0.85 27.02 -5.49
C GLU A 113 -1.48 25.63 -5.49
N ILE A 114 -1.44 24.97 -4.33
CA ILE A 114 -1.97 23.60 -4.15
C ILE A 114 -3.29 23.59 -3.38
N PHE A 115 -3.60 24.67 -2.67
CA PHE A 115 -4.83 24.80 -1.91
C PHE A 115 -5.78 25.73 -2.65
N ASP A 116 -6.95 25.21 -2.98
CA ASP A 116 -8.06 25.94 -3.57
C ASP A 116 -9.10 26.16 -2.47
N PHE A 117 -8.83 27.15 -1.61
CA PHE A 117 -9.73 27.56 -0.54
C PHE A 117 -10.55 28.76 -1.02
N ASP A 118 -11.32 28.58 -2.09
CA ASP A 118 -12.41 29.48 -2.50
C ASP A 118 -13.73 29.14 -1.77
#